data_AF-A0A3M1I9P4-F1
#
_entry.id   AF-A0A3M1I9P4-F1
#
_cell.length_a   1.000
_cell.length_b   1.000
_cell.length_c   1.000
_cell.angle_alpha   90.00
_cell.angle_beta   90.00
_cell.angle_gamma   90.00
#
_symmetry.space_group_name_H-M   'P 1'
#
loop_
_entity.id
_entity.type
_entity.pdbx_description
1 polymer ?
#
loop_
_entity_poly.entity_id
_entity_poly.type
_entity_poly.pdbx_seq_one_letter_code
_entity_poly.pdbx_strand_id
1 'polypeptide(L)'
;MRFLRVILFLTLAAVAWLAGTLIPAYLRAVDLEVIRARGLRGPNLVHEAAGLIQKEALGLAELFYLAAASLDVPEHEELGRFLEVYKQQHPEVARYGVAAAYLDPLFRDASRRAEPRVLDLMLPEASRQRTLRMLQSSTRAGVQEVLDNRNLTNTTILPPVSSASGQALETAILLTALLDRTDLIPDTLSQQIESYASAANRGQGTEPIEAFYLDVLALAQNLNWAQFTGFMALIDRVETLRDLVRRSENNVTNLAQLYCAAHLAGNAGLVAGYLRQYPQDGMGHLRLALQAGSESVRELLRKQRPVHRARFREALMSRLPLDRPFGWMLRLTLALPIVALLLKYVLWLDAAFCLVRGVGWLLPHERTIESPRVARQFGLYQQQVLALLLVLLAVALTEPSLARPEPEKPAAPRWRIPVLSAAVGAKVNEAIKPVMKEINWIALVLFFVVQGSLYVLNLIKLREIKRQTVSSELKLRLLDNEEHMFDAGLYVGLGGTVLGLILPTFNVVQPSLMVAYASTLFGILFVSLLKICHVRPYRRALILDSTLGNL
;
A
#
# COMPACT_ATOMS: atom_id res chain seq x y z
N MET A 1 -12.42 -13.69 47.68
CA MET A 1 -13.06 -14.11 46.40
C MET A 1 -13.18 -13.00 45.34
N ARG A 2 -13.51 -11.74 45.68
CA ARG A 2 -13.62 -10.64 44.68
C ARG A 2 -12.30 -10.33 43.96
N PHE A 3 -11.21 -10.16 44.71
CA PHE A 3 -9.87 -9.95 44.14
C PHE A 3 -9.43 -11.08 43.21
N LEU A 4 -9.72 -12.35 43.55
CA LEU A 4 -9.41 -13.49 42.70
C LEU A 4 -10.16 -13.42 41.35
N ARG A 5 -11.43 -12.99 41.36
CA ARG A 5 -12.22 -12.81 40.12
C ARG A 5 -11.70 -11.64 39.29
N VAL A 6 -11.30 -10.53 39.92
CA VAL A 6 -10.67 -9.40 39.22
C VAL A 6 -9.40 -9.86 38.52
N ILE A 7 -8.50 -10.53 39.25
CA ILE A 7 -7.25 -11.05 38.68
C ILE A 7 -7.54 -11.99 37.52
N LEU A 8 -8.49 -12.92 37.68
CA LEU A 8 -8.87 -13.85 36.61
C LEU A 8 -9.41 -13.16 35.35
N PHE A 9 -10.27 -12.14 35.49
CA PHE A 9 -10.81 -11.44 34.34
C PHE A 9 -9.76 -10.55 33.65
N LEU A 10 -8.87 -9.92 34.42
CA LEU A 10 -7.78 -9.12 33.86
C LEU A 10 -6.73 -9.99 33.16
N THR A 11 -6.39 -11.16 33.71
CA THR A 11 -5.48 -12.10 33.03
C THR A 11 -6.12 -12.66 31.77
N LEU A 12 -7.40 -13.04 31.80
CA LEU A 12 -8.13 -13.50 30.62
C LEU A 12 -8.19 -12.41 29.54
N ALA A 13 -8.45 -11.15 29.93
CA ALA A 13 -8.45 -10.01 29.03
C ALA A 13 -7.07 -9.81 28.37
N ALA A 14 -6.00 -9.85 29.17
CA ALA A 14 -4.64 -9.71 28.65
C ALA A 14 -4.27 -10.84 27.68
N VAL A 15 -4.60 -12.09 28.01
CA VAL A 15 -4.32 -13.25 27.14
C VAL A 15 -5.12 -13.17 25.85
N ALA A 16 -6.41 -12.85 25.91
CA ALA A 16 -7.25 -12.72 24.71
C ALA A 16 -6.80 -11.57 23.81
N TRP A 17 -6.40 -10.43 24.40
CA TRP A 17 -5.86 -9.31 23.66
C TRP A 17 -4.55 -9.68 22.95
N LEU A 18 -3.61 -10.30 23.68
CA LEU A 18 -2.34 -10.79 23.15
C LEU A 18 -2.58 -11.78 22.00
N ALA A 19 -3.47 -12.76 22.20
CA ALA A 19 -3.84 -13.73 21.17
C ALA A 19 -4.40 -13.06 19.91
N GLY A 20 -5.29 -12.07 20.06
CA GLY A 20 -5.80 -11.30 18.93
C GLY A 20 -4.71 -10.51 18.20
N THR A 21 -3.78 -9.88 18.92
CA THR A 21 -2.67 -9.13 18.30
C THR A 21 -1.63 -10.01 17.58
N LEU A 22 -1.53 -11.30 17.96
CA LEU A 22 -0.64 -12.25 17.31
C LEU A 22 -1.15 -12.69 15.93
N ILE A 23 -2.46 -12.63 15.67
CA ILE A 23 -3.04 -13.05 14.40
C ILE A 23 -2.63 -12.05 13.29
N PRO A 24 -1.87 -12.50 12.26
CA PRO A 24 -1.33 -11.62 11.21
C PRO A 24 -2.36 -11.33 10.11
N ALA A 25 -3.55 -10.85 10.48
CA ALA A 25 -4.64 -10.54 9.55
C ALA A 25 -5.08 -9.08 9.67
N TYR A 26 -5.28 -8.41 8.52
CA TYR A 26 -5.69 -7.01 8.41
C TYR A 26 -6.73 -6.81 7.31
N LEU A 27 -7.56 -5.77 7.44
CA LEU A 27 -8.63 -5.49 6.47
C LEU A 27 -8.09 -5.00 5.13
N ARG A 28 -7.19 -4.01 5.18
CA ARG A 28 -6.70 -3.28 4.00
C ARG A 28 -5.21 -3.47 3.69
N ALA A 29 -4.50 -4.25 4.50
CA ALA A 29 -3.08 -4.53 4.33
C ALA A 29 -2.81 -6.04 4.30
N VAL A 30 -1.63 -6.43 3.81
CA VAL A 30 -1.11 -7.80 3.92
C VAL A 30 0.00 -7.79 4.94
N ASP A 31 -0.02 -8.73 5.87
CA ASP A 31 1.05 -8.86 6.86
C ASP A 31 2.33 -9.39 6.23
N LEU A 32 3.48 -8.85 6.66
CA LEU A 32 4.80 -9.27 6.17
C LEU A 32 5.08 -10.76 6.39
N GLU A 33 4.66 -11.34 7.53
CA GLU A 33 4.94 -12.73 7.85
C GLU A 33 4.12 -13.69 6.98
N VAL A 34 2.94 -13.27 6.54
CA VAL A 34 2.13 -14.01 5.55
C VAL A 34 2.85 -14.05 4.20
N ILE A 35 3.48 -12.94 3.81
CA ILE A 35 4.27 -12.86 2.57
C ILE A 35 5.53 -13.71 2.69
N ARG A 36 6.27 -13.61 3.80
CA ARG A 36 7.47 -14.43 4.06
C ARG A 36 7.17 -15.92 4.04
N ALA A 37 6.12 -16.35 4.73
CA ALA A 37 5.74 -17.76 4.77
C ALA A 37 5.30 -18.32 3.41
N ARG A 38 4.76 -17.47 2.52
CA ARG A 38 4.50 -17.84 1.12
C ARG A 38 5.78 -17.92 0.30
N GLY A 39 6.67 -16.94 0.47
CA GLY A 39 7.95 -16.85 -0.23
C GLY A 39 8.84 -18.09 -0.03
N LEU A 40 8.87 -18.64 1.20
CA LEU A 40 9.61 -19.86 1.53
C LEU A 40 9.22 -21.11 0.71
N ARG A 41 8.10 -21.09 -0.03
CA ARG A 41 7.67 -22.20 -0.89
C ARG A 41 8.19 -22.10 -2.32
N GLY A 42 8.73 -20.95 -2.71
CA GLY A 42 9.24 -20.69 -4.07
C GLY A 42 10.76 -20.65 -4.14
N PRO A 43 11.33 -20.64 -5.35
CA PRO A 43 12.75 -20.38 -5.52
C PRO A 43 13.11 -18.97 -5.06
N ASN A 44 14.28 -18.86 -4.42
CA ASN A 44 14.90 -17.59 -4.04
C ASN A 44 15.62 -16.95 -5.24
N LEU A 45 16.03 -15.69 -5.10
CA LEU A 45 16.77 -14.96 -6.15
C LEU A 45 18.03 -15.71 -6.60
N VAL A 46 18.75 -16.33 -5.66
CA VAL A 46 19.97 -17.10 -5.95
C VAL A 46 19.68 -18.33 -6.80
N HIS A 47 18.59 -19.05 -6.50
CA HIS A 47 18.19 -20.23 -7.27
C HIS A 47 17.77 -19.85 -8.71
N GLU A 48 17.03 -18.75 -8.87
CA GLU A 48 16.67 -18.25 -10.21
C GLU A 48 17.89 -17.78 -10.99
N ALA A 49 18.85 -17.11 -10.32
CA ALA A 49 20.12 -16.74 -10.94
C ALA A 49 20.88 -17.98 -11.45
N ALA A 50 20.96 -19.05 -10.66
CA ALA A 50 21.61 -20.29 -11.08
C ALA A 50 20.94 -20.90 -12.33
N GLY A 51 19.61 -20.86 -12.41
CA GLY A 51 18.86 -21.28 -13.59
C GLY A 51 19.13 -20.42 -14.83
N LEU A 52 19.37 -19.12 -14.67
CA LEU A 52 19.74 -18.23 -15.78
C LEU A 52 21.17 -18.47 -16.27
N ILE A 53 22.10 -18.81 -15.37
CA ILE A 53 23.48 -19.17 -15.76
C ILE A 53 23.48 -20.45 -16.58
N GLN A 54 22.67 -21.46 -16.20
CA GLN A 54 22.51 -22.68 -16.99
C GLN A 54 21.95 -22.42 -18.41
N LYS A 55 21.23 -21.33 -18.60
CA LYS A 55 20.70 -20.88 -19.90
C LYS A 55 21.65 -19.91 -20.64
N GLU A 56 22.89 -19.78 -20.18
CA GLU A 56 23.91 -18.87 -20.73
C GLU A 56 23.50 -17.37 -20.71
N ALA A 57 22.51 -17.01 -19.88
CA ALA A 57 21.99 -15.65 -19.74
C ALA A 57 22.69 -14.90 -18.59
N LEU A 58 24.01 -14.79 -18.68
CA LEU A 58 24.86 -14.27 -17.61
C LEU A 58 24.49 -12.86 -17.14
N GLY A 59 24.22 -11.94 -18.06
CA GLY A 59 23.88 -10.56 -17.74
C GLY A 59 22.57 -10.45 -16.94
N LEU A 60 21.62 -11.36 -17.17
CA LEU A 60 20.39 -11.41 -16.39
C LEU A 60 20.65 -11.97 -14.99
N ALA A 61 21.50 -12.99 -14.88
CA ALA A 61 21.92 -13.54 -13.59
C ALA A 61 22.65 -12.50 -12.73
N GLU A 62 23.42 -11.59 -13.32
CA GLU A 62 24.03 -10.45 -12.62
C GLU A 62 23.00 -9.50 -12.01
N LEU A 63 21.85 -9.25 -12.66
CA LEU A 63 20.79 -8.43 -12.06
C LEU A 63 20.20 -9.12 -10.84
N PHE A 64 20.03 -10.45 -10.89
CA PHE A 64 19.61 -11.21 -9.73
C PHE A 64 20.65 -11.17 -8.60
N TYR A 65 21.94 -11.26 -8.92
CA TYR A 65 23.01 -11.09 -7.94
C TYR A 65 23.03 -9.68 -7.33
N LEU A 66 22.94 -8.61 -8.13
CA LEU A 66 22.90 -7.24 -7.64
C LEU A 66 21.69 -7.00 -6.74
N ALA A 67 20.52 -7.52 -7.13
CA ALA A 67 19.33 -7.47 -6.28
C ALA A 67 19.54 -8.24 -4.97
N ALA A 68 20.06 -9.47 -5.03
CA ALA A 68 20.33 -10.31 -3.87
C ALA A 68 21.35 -9.68 -2.90
N ALA A 69 22.44 -9.14 -3.42
CA ALA A 69 23.47 -8.45 -2.65
C ALA A 69 22.93 -7.17 -1.99
N SER A 70 22.12 -6.39 -2.72
CA SER A 70 21.50 -5.17 -2.16
C SER A 70 20.47 -5.43 -1.07
N LEU A 71 19.91 -6.65 -1.06
CA LEU A 71 18.87 -7.09 -0.14
C LEU A 71 19.41 -8.00 0.97
N ASP A 72 20.72 -8.26 0.98
CA ASP A 72 21.42 -9.15 1.92
C ASP A 72 20.76 -10.54 2.02
N VAL A 73 20.45 -11.13 0.87
CA VAL A 73 19.84 -12.47 0.78
C VAL A 73 20.89 -13.52 1.10
N PRO A 74 20.58 -14.60 1.84
CA PRO A 74 21.53 -15.68 2.09
C PRO A 74 22.14 -16.24 0.79
N GLU A 75 23.38 -16.71 0.85
CA GLU A 75 24.11 -17.35 -0.28
C GLU A 75 24.47 -16.41 -1.46
N HIS A 76 24.21 -15.10 -1.34
CA HIS A 76 24.56 -14.15 -2.41
C HIS A 76 26.08 -14.09 -2.68
N GLU A 77 26.93 -14.27 -1.67
CA GLU A 77 28.39 -14.27 -1.84
C GLU A 77 28.88 -15.44 -2.70
N GLU A 78 28.32 -16.63 -2.50
CA GLU A 78 28.69 -17.83 -3.27
C GLU A 78 28.30 -17.67 -4.74
N LEU A 79 27.11 -17.13 -4.99
CA LEU A 79 26.67 -16.76 -6.34
C LEU A 79 27.62 -15.75 -6.99
N GLY A 80 28.05 -14.73 -6.24
CA GLY A 80 29.01 -13.74 -6.74
C GLY A 80 30.34 -14.38 -7.16
N ARG A 81 30.89 -15.27 -6.33
CA ARG A 81 32.13 -16.01 -6.67
C ARG A 81 31.94 -16.89 -7.91
N PHE A 82 30.80 -17.57 -8.01
CA PHE A 82 30.50 -18.43 -9.16
C PHE A 82 30.37 -17.62 -10.46
N LEU A 83 29.71 -16.46 -10.41
CA LEU A 83 29.61 -15.54 -11.55
C LEU A 83 30.99 -15.05 -12.01
N GLU A 84 31.87 -14.67 -11.10
CA GLU A 84 33.22 -14.22 -11.42
C GLU A 84 34.07 -15.33 -12.07
N VAL A 85 33.99 -16.57 -11.56
CA VAL A 85 34.67 -17.72 -12.17
C VAL A 85 34.12 -17.99 -13.58
N TYR A 86 32.80 -17.94 -13.75
CA TYR A 86 32.18 -18.17 -15.06
C TYR A 86 32.59 -17.10 -16.08
N LYS A 87 32.66 -15.83 -15.67
CA LYS A 87 33.15 -14.72 -16.51
C LYS A 87 34.58 -14.93 -17.00
N GLN A 88 35.44 -15.44 -16.12
CA GLN A 88 36.84 -15.73 -16.47
C GLN A 88 36.97 -16.88 -17.46
N GLN A 89 36.07 -17.88 -17.37
CA GLN A 89 36.05 -19.03 -18.28
C GLN A 89 35.43 -18.70 -19.65
N HIS A 90 34.47 -17.77 -19.69
CA HIS A 90 33.70 -17.39 -20.88
C HIS A 90 33.77 -15.88 -21.16
N PRO A 91 34.93 -15.35 -21.60
CA PRO A 91 35.13 -13.92 -21.81
C PRO A 91 34.20 -13.32 -22.87
N GLU A 92 33.78 -14.12 -23.87
CA GLU A 92 32.81 -13.71 -24.88
C GLU A 92 31.41 -13.42 -24.30
N VAL A 93 30.97 -14.20 -23.32
CA VAL A 93 29.68 -14.03 -22.65
C VAL A 93 29.75 -12.89 -21.64
N ALA A 94 30.86 -12.74 -20.92
CA ALA A 94 31.08 -11.65 -19.97
C ALA A 94 30.92 -10.27 -20.62
N ARG A 95 31.35 -10.14 -21.88
CA ARG A 95 31.37 -8.87 -22.59
C ARG A 95 30.00 -8.27 -22.88
N TYR A 96 29.04 -9.06 -23.36
CA TYR A 96 27.68 -8.58 -23.65
C TYR A 96 26.65 -9.06 -22.62
N GLY A 97 27.06 -9.91 -21.68
CA GLY A 97 26.18 -10.65 -20.77
C GLY A 97 25.45 -11.83 -21.43
N VAL A 98 25.73 -12.11 -22.71
CA VAL A 98 25.13 -13.20 -23.50
C VAL A 98 26.07 -13.57 -24.65
N ALA A 99 26.02 -14.82 -25.11
CA ALA A 99 26.73 -15.27 -26.31
C ALA A 99 26.08 -14.69 -27.59
N ALA A 100 26.42 -13.46 -27.94
CA ALA A 100 25.85 -12.74 -29.09
C ALA A 100 26.90 -12.45 -30.17
N ALA A 101 27.34 -13.49 -30.89
CA ALA A 101 28.35 -13.39 -31.95
C ALA A 101 28.00 -12.40 -33.08
N TYR A 102 26.70 -12.12 -33.30
CA TYR A 102 26.23 -11.16 -34.28
C TYR A 102 26.58 -9.68 -33.94
N LEU A 103 26.93 -9.39 -32.69
CA LEU A 103 27.28 -8.04 -32.22
C LEU A 103 28.76 -7.69 -32.44
N ASP A 104 29.64 -8.68 -32.51
CA ASP A 104 31.08 -8.45 -32.65
C ASP A 104 31.47 -7.69 -33.94
N PRO A 105 30.86 -7.98 -35.11
CA PRO A 105 31.10 -7.19 -36.31
C PRO A 105 30.65 -5.73 -36.18
N LEU A 106 29.61 -5.46 -35.38
CA LEU A 106 29.03 -4.13 -35.20
C LEU A 106 29.89 -3.29 -34.25
N PHE A 107 30.33 -3.88 -33.13
CA PHE A 107 30.95 -3.15 -32.02
C PHE A 107 32.44 -3.42 -31.80
N ARG A 108 33.14 -3.97 -32.79
CA ARG A 108 34.57 -4.30 -32.74
C ARG A 108 35.47 -3.22 -32.13
N ASP A 109 35.14 -1.94 -32.34
CA ASP A 109 35.96 -0.80 -31.90
C ASP A 109 35.53 -0.21 -30.55
N ALA A 110 34.26 -0.39 -30.16
CA ALA A 110 33.68 0.15 -28.93
C ALA A 110 34.04 -0.69 -27.69
N SER A 111 34.59 -1.86 -27.91
CA SER A 111 34.64 -2.96 -26.96
C SER A 111 35.98 -3.13 -26.23
N ARG A 112 36.71 -2.04 -25.99
CA ARG A 112 37.97 -2.11 -25.22
C ARG A 112 37.73 -2.27 -23.71
N ARG A 113 36.50 -2.04 -23.23
CA ARG A 113 36.08 -2.34 -21.85
C ARG A 113 35.70 -3.82 -21.73
N ALA A 114 35.98 -4.41 -20.58
CA ALA A 114 35.57 -5.79 -20.27
C ALA A 114 34.04 -5.95 -20.26
N GLU A 115 33.31 -4.96 -19.74
CA GLU A 115 31.85 -4.94 -19.64
C GLU A 115 31.28 -3.58 -20.10
N PRO A 116 31.19 -3.31 -21.41
CA PRO A 116 30.64 -2.07 -21.92
C PRO A 116 29.12 -1.96 -21.65
N ARG A 117 28.66 -0.76 -21.28
CA ARG A 117 27.21 -0.46 -21.26
C ARG A 117 26.70 -0.31 -22.69
N VAL A 118 25.41 -0.53 -22.92
CA VAL A 118 24.83 -0.45 -24.29
C VAL A 118 25.07 0.91 -24.93
N LEU A 119 25.01 1.99 -24.14
CA LEU A 119 25.31 3.33 -24.62
C LEU A 119 26.76 3.43 -25.10
N ASP A 120 27.72 2.87 -24.36
CA ASP A 120 29.15 2.88 -24.73
C ASP A 120 29.41 2.20 -26.07
N LEU A 121 28.66 1.14 -26.38
CA LEU A 121 28.77 0.42 -27.66
C LEU A 121 28.40 1.30 -28.86
N MET A 122 27.46 2.23 -28.66
CA MET A 122 26.92 3.14 -29.67
C MET A 122 27.60 4.52 -29.68
N LEU A 123 28.47 4.84 -28.72
CA LEU A 123 29.21 6.11 -28.70
C LEU A 123 30.14 6.29 -29.91
N PRO A 124 30.86 5.28 -30.42
CA PRO A 124 31.68 5.45 -31.61
C PRO A 124 30.85 5.61 -32.88
N GLU A 125 31.21 6.58 -33.71
CA GLU A 125 30.51 6.83 -34.98
C GLU A 125 30.59 5.63 -35.92
N ALA A 126 31.74 4.93 -35.97
CA ALA A 126 31.91 3.72 -36.77
C ALA A 126 30.88 2.62 -36.41
N SER A 127 30.60 2.44 -35.11
CA SER A 127 29.58 1.49 -34.63
C SER A 127 28.17 1.89 -35.09
N ARG A 128 27.82 3.19 -34.98
CA ARG A 128 26.52 3.69 -35.45
C ARG A 128 26.35 3.54 -36.95
N GLN A 129 27.37 3.87 -37.73
CA GLN A 129 27.32 3.73 -39.19
C GLN A 129 27.22 2.28 -39.65
N ARG A 130 27.89 1.33 -38.98
CA ARG A 130 27.74 -0.11 -39.28
C ARG A 130 26.34 -0.61 -38.93
N THR A 131 25.82 -0.22 -37.77
CA THR A 131 24.47 -0.55 -37.34
C THR A 131 23.43 0.01 -38.30
N LEU A 132 23.56 1.28 -38.71
CA LEU A 132 22.69 1.90 -39.70
C LEU A 132 22.71 1.16 -41.04
N ARG A 133 23.90 0.86 -41.58
CA ARG A 133 24.04 0.10 -42.84
C ARG A 133 23.38 -1.27 -42.75
N MET A 134 23.54 -1.95 -41.62
CA MET A 134 22.87 -3.21 -41.37
C MET A 134 21.35 -2.99 -41.40
N LEU A 135 20.82 -2.06 -40.60
CA LEU A 135 19.37 -1.81 -40.47
C LEU A 135 18.70 -1.34 -41.76
N GLN A 136 19.38 -0.54 -42.60
CA GLN A 136 18.87 -0.11 -43.91
C GLN A 136 18.56 -1.28 -44.85
N SER A 137 19.29 -2.40 -44.72
CA SER A 137 19.00 -3.62 -45.48
C SER A 137 17.81 -4.44 -44.97
N SER A 138 17.16 -4.01 -43.88
CA SER A 138 16.00 -4.71 -43.30
C SER A 138 14.74 -4.52 -44.14
N THR A 139 13.97 -5.59 -44.35
CA THR A 139 12.70 -5.55 -45.10
C THR A 139 11.48 -5.25 -44.22
N ARG A 140 11.66 -5.13 -42.89
CA ARG A 140 10.55 -4.90 -41.96
C ARG A 140 10.10 -3.43 -42.00
N ALA A 141 8.80 -3.21 -42.20
CA ALA A 141 8.20 -1.88 -42.28
C ALA A 141 8.41 -1.08 -40.97
N GLY A 142 8.17 -1.69 -39.81
CA GLY A 142 8.38 -1.04 -38.50
C GLY A 142 9.80 -0.52 -38.29
N VAL A 143 10.82 -1.29 -38.69
CA VAL A 143 12.22 -0.86 -38.64
C VAL A 143 12.47 0.35 -39.53
N GLN A 144 11.89 0.39 -40.73
CA GLN A 144 12.07 1.52 -41.65
C GLN A 144 11.36 2.79 -41.13
N GLU A 145 10.13 2.67 -40.63
CA GLU A 145 9.41 3.78 -39.99
C GLU A 145 10.18 4.36 -38.80
N VAL A 146 10.81 3.50 -37.99
CA VAL A 146 11.66 3.94 -36.88
C VAL A 146 12.91 4.65 -37.39
N LEU A 147 13.55 4.16 -38.46
CA LEU A 147 14.72 4.79 -39.07
C LEU A 147 14.39 6.15 -39.72
N ASP A 148 13.20 6.30 -40.28
CA ASP A 148 12.72 7.56 -40.89
C ASP A 148 12.65 8.70 -39.87
N ASN A 149 12.51 8.39 -38.57
CA ASN A 149 12.60 9.39 -37.51
C ASN A 149 13.94 10.14 -37.47
N ARG A 150 15.00 9.63 -38.13
CA ARG A 150 16.27 10.37 -38.26
C ARG A 150 16.11 11.67 -39.06
N ASN A 151 15.08 11.76 -39.89
CA ASN A 151 14.77 12.95 -40.70
C ASN A 151 13.92 13.99 -39.94
N LEU A 152 13.55 13.73 -38.68
CA LEU A 152 12.79 14.69 -37.88
C LEU A 152 13.63 15.92 -37.57
N THR A 153 13.13 17.10 -37.94
CA THR A 153 13.76 18.39 -37.67
C THR A 153 13.11 19.16 -36.53
N ASN A 154 11.81 18.93 -36.28
CA ASN A 154 11.01 19.65 -35.28
C ASN A 154 10.84 18.81 -34.01
N THR A 155 11.95 18.40 -33.39
CA THR A 155 11.92 17.65 -32.13
C THR A 155 11.77 18.59 -30.93
N THR A 156 11.18 18.07 -29.85
CA THR A 156 10.73 18.85 -28.68
C THR A 156 11.60 18.64 -27.44
N ILE A 157 12.09 17.42 -27.24
CA ILE A 157 12.83 16.98 -26.06
C ILE A 157 14.29 16.68 -26.42
N LEU A 158 14.50 15.86 -27.46
CA LEU A 158 15.81 15.46 -27.95
C LEU A 158 16.21 16.35 -29.14
N PRO A 159 17.47 16.76 -29.26
CA PRO A 159 17.93 17.52 -30.42
C PRO A 159 17.90 16.66 -31.70
N PRO A 160 17.61 17.24 -32.87
CA PRO A 160 17.49 16.50 -34.13
C PRO A 160 18.84 15.92 -34.56
N VAL A 161 18.82 14.81 -35.31
CA VAL A 161 20.04 14.07 -35.71
C VAL A 161 21.02 14.95 -36.50
N SER A 162 20.51 15.91 -37.28
CA SER A 162 21.31 16.86 -38.06
C SER A 162 22.03 17.92 -37.22
N SER A 163 21.73 18.04 -35.93
CA SER A 163 22.38 19.00 -35.03
C SER A 163 23.65 18.42 -34.38
N ALA A 164 24.50 19.31 -33.85
CA ALA A 164 25.75 18.92 -33.18
C ALA A 164 25.54 18.00 -31.96
N SER A 165 24.36 18.02 -31.33
CA SER A 165 23.98 17.17 -30.19
C SER A 165 23.02 16.01 -30.56
N GLY A 166 22.76 15.80 -31.86
CA GLY A 166 21.82 14.80 -32.38
C GLY A 166 22.21 13.32 -32.18
N GLN A 167 23.40 13.06 -31.64
CA GLN A 167 23.93 11.71 -31.42
C GLN A 167 23.06 10.88 -30.46
N ALA A 168 22.45 11.51 -29.46
CA ALA A 168 21.58 10.84 -28.51
C ALA A 168 20.32 10.29 -29.19
N LEU A 169 19.67 11.11 -30.02
CA LEU A 169 18.51 10.70 -30.80
C LEU A 169 18.86 9.61 -31.81
N GLU A 170 19.96 9.77 -32.55
CA GLU A 170 20.43 8.76 -33.49
C GLU A 170 20.69 7.41 -32.80
N THR A 171 21.33 7.44 -31.63
CA THR A 171 21.60 6.24 -30.84
C THR A 171 20.32 5.54 -30.39
N ALA A 172 19.34 6.29 -29.88
CA ALA A 172 18.06 5.74 -29.44
C ALA A 172 17.28 5.10 -30.59
N ILE A 173 17.27 5.75 -31.77
CA ILE A 173 16.64 5.22 -32.98
C ILE A 173 17.31 3.90 -33.40
N LEU A 174 18.64 3.89 -33.50
CA LEU A 174 19.38 2.70 -33.92
C LEU A 174 19.22 1.53 -32.94
N LEU A 175 19.21 1.80 -31.63
CA LEU A 175 18.97 0.77 -30.61
C LEU A 175 17.55 0.20 -30.69
N THR A 176 16.55 1.07 -30.84
CA THR A 176 15.14 0.65 -30.98
C THR A 176 14.94 -0.20 -32.24
N ALA A 177 15.47 0.25 -33.37
CA ALA A 177 15.43 -0.47 -34.63
C ALA A 177 16.19 -1.82 -34.57
N LEU A 178 17.30 -1.88 -33.81
CA LEU A 178 18.05 -3.11 -33.59
C LEU A 178 17.26 -4.12 -32.75
N LEU A 179 16.58 -3.67 -31.70
CA LEU A 179 15.70 -4.50 -30.88
C LEU A 179 14.55 -5.09 -31.70
N ASP A 180 13.89 -4.26 -32.51
CA ASP A 180 12.77 -4.67 -33.35
C ASP A 180 13.20 -5.63 -34.47
N ARG A 181 14.36 -5.39 -35.10
CA ARG A 181 14.91 -6.32 -36.10
C ARG A 181 15.25 -7.69 -35.52
N THR A 182 15.69 -7.75 -34.27
CA THR A 182 16.17 -8.98 -33.63
C THR A 182 15.07 -9.76 -32.89
N ASP A 183 13.81 -9.30 -32.97
CA ASP A 183 12.66 -9.90 -32.27
C ASP A 183 12.88 -9.99 -30.74
N LEU A 184 13.62 -9.02 -30.17
CA LEU A 184 13.94 -8.97 -28.74
C LEU A 184 12.93 -8.16 -27.92
N ILE A 185 11.89 -7.62 -28.56
CA ILE A 185 10.78 -6.91 -27.92
C ILE A 185 9.46 -7.61 -28.26
N PRO A 186 8.46 -7.58 -27.35
CA PRO A 186 7.14 -8.12 -27.64
C PRO A 186 6.45 -7.39 -28.79
N ASP A 187 5.66 -8.12 -29.59
CA ASP A 187 4.92 -7.58 -30.75
C ASP A 187 4.02 -6.40 -30.36
N THR A 188 3.43 -6.42 -29.16
CA THR A 188 2.57 -5.33 -28.67
C THR A 188 3.35 -4.03 -28.49
N LEU A 189 4.59 -4.12 -28.01
CA LEU A 189 5.47 -2.97 -27.84
C LEU A 189 5.97 -2.48 -29.20
N SER A 190 6.36 -3.40 -30.09
CA SER A 190 6.77 -3.08 -31.46
C SER A 190 5.69 -2.30 -32.22
N GLN A 191 4.44 -2.77 -32.19
CA GLN A 191 3.29 -2.08 -32.82
C GLN A 191 3.04 -0.68 -32.24
N GLN A 192 3.18 -0.51 -30.92
CA GLN A 192 3.06 0.82 -30.30
C GLN A 192 4.18 1.76 -30.77
N ILE A 193 5.42 1.28 -30.81
CA ILE A 193 6.57 2.05 -31.27
C ILE A 193 6.39 2.46 -32.74
N GLU A 194 5.97 1.53 -33.60
CA GLU A 194 5.68 1.80 -35.02
C GLU A 194 4.58 2.86 -35.16
N SER A 195 3.52 2.77 -34.36
CA SER A 195 2.44 3.77 -34.37
C SER A 195 2.92 5.16 -33.95
N TYR A 196 3.79 5.25 -32.93
CA TYR A 196 4.37 6.51 -32.47
C TYR A 196 5.39 7.07 -33.46
N ALA A 197 6.19 6.23 -34.11
CA ALA A 197 7.12 6.61 -35.16
C ALA A 197 6.37 7.16 -36.38
N SER A 198 5.36 6.44 -36.90
CA SER A 198 4.59 6.88 -38.06
C SER A 198 3.80 8.17 -37.78
N ALA A 199 3.28 8.34 -36.56
CA ALA A 199 2.62 9.58 -36.15
C ALA A 199 3.60 10.78 -36.14
N ALA A 200 4.82 10.58 -35.63
CA ALA A 200 5.88 11.59 -35.64
C ALA A 200 6.29 11.96 -37.07
N ASN A 201 6.50 10.96 -37.95
CA ASN A 201 6.84 11.16 -39.36
C ASN A 201 5.75 11.94 -40.13
N ARG A 202 4.47 11.79 -39.75
CA ARG A 202 3.34 12.55 -40.31
C ARG A 202 3.14 13.94 -39.70
N GLY A 203 3.97 14.34 -38.75
CA GLY A 203 3.89 15.64 -38.07
C GLY A 203 2.81 15.76 -36.99
N GLN A 204 2.29 14.65 -36.47
CA GLN A 204 1.26 14.65 -35.41
C GLN A 204 1.82 14.83 -33.98
N GLY A 205 3.01 15.40 -33.87
CA GLY A 205 3.74 15.62 -32.62
C GLY A 205 4.77 14.51 -32.32
N THR A 206 5.96 14.92 -31.88
CA THR A 206 7.11 14.03 -31.67
C THR A 206 7.34 13.67 -30.20
N GLU A 207 6.66 14.34 -29.26
CA GLU A 207 6.83 14.16 -27.82
C GLU A 207 6.70 12.69 -27.33
N PRO A 208 5.70 11.88 -27.77
CA PRO A 208 5.52 10.52 -27.26
C PRO A 208 6.69 9.59 -27.61
N ILE A 209 7.18 9.66 -28.84
CA ILE A 209 8.29 8.83 -29.34
C ILE A 209 9.62 9.31 -28.76
N GLU A 210 9.83 10.63 -28.66
CA GLU A 210 11.04 11.20 -28.04
C GLU A 210 11.16 10.82 -26.56
N ALA A 211 10.03 10.84 -25.83
CA ALA A 211 10.02 10.41 -24.44
C ALA A 211 10.30 8.91 -24.30
N PHE A 212 9.86 8.07 -25.25
CA PHE A 212 10.24 6.65 -25.29
C PHE A 212 11.75 6.48 -25.57
N TYR A 213 12.31 7.25 -26.51
CA TYR A 213 13.75 7.24 -26.79
C TYR A 213 14.59 7.65 -25.58
N LEU A 214 14.13 8.62 -24.77
CA LEU A 214 14.77 8.93 -23.50
C LEU A 214 14.75 7.75 -22.53
N ASP A 215 13.61 7.06 -22.41
CA ASP A 215 13.48 5.89 -21.54
C ASP A 215 14.45 4.77 -21.99
N VAL A 216 14.62 4.57 -23.30
CA VAL A 216 15.60 3.65 -23.89
C VAL A 216 17.04 4.04 -23.58
N LEU A 217 17.40 5.32 -23.74
CA LEU A 217 18.75 5.82 -23.43
C LEU A 217 19.10 5.68 -21.95
N ALA A 218 18.13 5.95 -21.05
CA ALA A 218 18.31 5.81 -19.61
C ALA A 218 18.62 4.35 -19.21
N LEU A 219 17.98 3.38 -19.85
CA LEU A 219 18.33 1.97 -19.69
C LEU A 219 19.69 1.64 -20.30
N ALA A 220 19.94 2.09 -21.52
CA ALA A 220 21.18 1.80 -22.25
C ALA A 220 22.44 2.34 -21.54
N GLN A 221 22.31 3.44 -20.79
CA GLN A 221 23.39 4.02 -19.99
C GLN A 221 23.81 3.10 -18.82
N ASN A 222 22.87 2.35 -18.26
CA ASN A 222 23.04 1.63 -17.00
C ASN A 222 23.23 0.12 -17.17
N LEU A 223 22.77 -0.44 -18.29
CA LEU A 223 22.70 -1.88 -18.53
C LEU A 223 23.70 -2.34 -19.60
N ASN A 224 24.18 -3.58 -19.49
CA ASN A 224 24.86 -4.27 -20.60
C ASN A 224 23.82 -4.78 -21.62
N TRP A 225 24.28 -5.34 -22.75
CA TRP A 225 23.37 -5.74 -23.83
C TRP A 225 22.33 -6.78 -23.39
N ALA A 226 22.75 -7.85 -22.72
CA ALA A 226 21.83 -8.88 -22.24
C ALA A 226 20.82 -8.34 -21.22
N GLN A 227 21.27 -7.50 -20.29
CA GLN A 227 20.40 -6.86 -19.30
C GLN A 227 19.38 -5.94 -19.96
N PHE A 228 19.81 -5.17 -20.94
CA PHE A 228 18.95 -4.26 -21.70
C PHE A 228 17.88 -5.04 -22.48
N THR A 229 18.28 -6.05 -23.24
CA THR A 229 17.34 -6.85 -24.05
C THR A 229 16.39 -7.66 -23.15
N GLY A 230 16.88 -8.27 -22.08
CA GLY A 230 16.02 -9.00 -21.14
C GLY A 230 15.06 -8.11 -20.38
N PHE A 231 15.44 -6.87 -20.05
CA PHE A 231 14.51 -5.89 -19.46
C PHE A 231 13.42 -5.49 -20.45
N MET A 232 13.80 -5.19 -21.70
CA MET A 232 12.87 -4.82 -22.77
C MET A 232 11.91 -5.96 -23.13
N ALA A 233 12.36 -7.21 -23.07
CA ALA A 233 11.54 -8.40 -23.33
C ALA A 233 10.37 -8.59 -22.34
N LEU A 234 10.45 -7.99 -21.14
CA LEU A 234 9.39 -8.08 -20.13
C LEU A 234 8.29 -7.01 -20.28
N ILE A 235 8.44 -6.09 -21.24
CA ILE A 235 7.64 -4.88 -21.34
C ILE A 235 6.67 -4.97 -22.50
N ASP A 236 5.37 -4.99 -22.19
CA ASP A 236 4.33 -5.04 -23.21
C ASP A 236 3.91 -3.65 -23.73
N ARG A 237 4.13 -2.60 -22.92
CA ARG A 237 3.61 -1.24 -23.15
C ARG A 237 4.62 -0.15 -22.83
N VAL A 238 4.59 0.93 -23.61
CA VAL A 238 5.48 2.10 -23.42
C VAL A 238 5.28 2.77 -22.06
N GLU A 239 4.04 2.82 -21.53
CA GLU A 239 3.78 3.42 -20.22
C GLU A 239 4.41 2.60 -19.07
N THR A 240 4.45 1.28 -19.21
CA THR A 240 5.07 0.39 -18.23
C THR A 240 6.58 0.62 -18.17
N LEU A 241 7.24 0.75 -19.33
CA LEU A 241 8.66 1.10 -19.40
C LEU A 241 8.93 2.42 -18.67
N ARG A 242 8.17 3.46 -19.01
CA ARG A 242 8.33 4.80 -18.45
C ARG A 242 8.21 4.83 -16.93
N ASP A 243 7.21 4.13 -16.39
CA ASP A 243 7.00 4.06 -14.94
C ASP A 243 8.16 3.36 -14.23
N LEU A 244 8.68 2.27 -14.81
CA LEU A 244 9.81 1.53 -14.24
C LEU A 244 11.11 2.33 -14.33
N VAL A 245 11.40 2.96 -15.47
CA VAL A 245 12.59 3.81 -15.64
C VAL A 245 12.56 4.98 -14.67
N ARG A 246 11.44 5.70 -14.59
CA ARG A 246 11.29 6.81 -13.63
C ARG A 246 11.49 6.35 -12.19
N ARG A 247 10.97 5.17 -11.82
CA ARG A 247 11.12 4.66 -10.46
C ARG A 247 12.51 4.11 -10.15
N SER A 248 13.28 3.78 -11.17
CA SER A 248 14.66 3.34 -10.97
C SER A 248 15.59 4.45 -10.48
N GLU A 249 15.23 5.72 -10.70
CA GLU A 249 16.04 6.89 -10.35
C GLU A 249 17.47 6.82 -10.94
N ASN A 250 17.61 6.19 -12.11
CA ASN A 250 18.88 5.90 -12.78
C ASN A 250 19.89 5.11 -11.91
N ASN A 251 19.40 4.36 -10.92
CA ASN A 251 20.22 3.50 -10.09
C ASN A 251 20.14 2.05 -10.57
N VAL A 252 21.29 1.49 -10.97
CA VAL A 252 21.42 0.10 -11.44
C VAL A 252 20.85 -0.91 -10.43
N THR A 253 21.01 -0.66 -9.12
CA THR A 253 20.49 -1.54 -8.07
C THR A 253 18.96 -1.53 -8.02
N ASN A 254 18.34 -0.36 -8.20
CA ASN A 254 16.88 -0.28 -8.27
C ASN A 254 16.36 -0.91 -9.57
N LEU A 255 17.05 -0.72 -10.70
CA LEU A 255 16.74 -1.41 -11.96
C LEU A 255 16.79 -2.93 -11.79
N ALA A 256 17.82 -3.45 -11.13
CA ALA A 256 17.96 -4.87 -10.85
C ALA A 256 16.80 -5.41 -10.00
N GLN A 257 16.39 -4.68 -8.95
CA GLN A 257 15.23 -5.06 -8.13
C GLN A 257 13.91 -5.04 -8.92
N LEU A 258 13.70 -4.02 -9.75
CA LEU A 258 12.52 -3.91 -10.61
C LEU A 258 12.47 -5.01 -11.66
N TYR A 259 13.61 -5.33 -12.28
CA TYR A 259 13.76 -6.42 -13.23
C TYR A 259 13.42 -7.76 -12.57
N CYS A 260 14.04 -8.08 -11.43
CA CYS A 260 13.79 -9.32 -10.71
C CYS A 260 12.31 -9.44 -10.34
N ALA A 261 11.69 -8.36 -9.86
CA ALA A 261 10.27 -8.35 -9.54
C ALA A 261 9.39 -8.61 -10.77
N ALA A 262 9.66 -7.95 -11.90
CA ALA A 262 8.91 -8.13 -13.14
C ALA A 262 9.08 -9.55 -13.70
N HIS A 263 10.31 -10.09 -13.69
CA HIS A 263 10.63 -11.43 -14.14
C HIS A 263 9.90 -12.49 -13.30
N LEU A 264 9.98 -12.39 -11.97
CA LEU A 264 9.34 -13.34 -11.05
C LEU A 264 7.81 -13.28 -11.11
N ALA A 265 7.26 -12.08 -11.32
CA ALA A 265 5.82 -11.88 -11.48
C ALA A 265 5.30 -12.39 -12.83
N GLY A 266 6.16 -12.47 -13.85
CA GLY A 266 5.80 -12.77 -15.23
C GLY A 266 5.00 -11.65 -15.92
N ASN A 267 4.89 -10.47 -15.31
CA ASN A 267 4.17 -9.32 -15.87
C ASN A 267 4.72 -8.00 -15.29
N ALA A 268 5.43 -7.23 -16.11
CA ALA A 268 5.98 -5.93 -15.70
C ALA A 268 4.88 -4.87 -15.44
N GLY A 269 3.74 -4.98 -16.11
CA GLY A 269 2.60 -4.09 -15.95
C GLY A 269 1.99 -4.15 -14.54
N LEU A 270 1.95 -5.32 -13.91
CA LEU A 270 1.50 -5.47 -12.52
C LEU A 270 2.44 -4.75 -11.54
N VAL A 271 3.75 -4.83 -11.76
CA VAL A 271 4.75 -4.14 -10.95
C VAL A 271 4.62 -2.62 -11.10
N ALA A 272 4.55 -2.13 -12.34
CA ALA A 272 4.36 -0.70 -12.61
C ALA A 272 3.04 -0.18 -12.02
N GLY A 273 1.94 -0.93 -12.18
CA GLY A 273 0.64 -0.59 -11.60
C GLY A 273 0.68 -0.51 -10.07
N TYR A 274 1.35 -1.45 -9.41
CA TYR A 274 1.52 -1.45 -7.96
C TYR A 274 2.37 -0.26 -7.48
N LEU A 275 3.45 0.08 -8.19
CA LEU A 275 4.31 1.22 -7.85
C LEU A 275 3.60 2.57 -8.08
N ARG A 276 2.75 2.65 -9.10
CA ARG A 276 1.87 3.81 -9.34
C ARG A 276 0.85 3.97 -8.22
N GLN A 277 0.31 2.84 -7.73
CA GLN A 277 -0.63 2.79 -6.63
C GLN A 277 0.02 3.19 -5.29
N TYR A 278 1.28 2.82 -5.08
CA TYR A 278 2.03 3.08 -3.84
C TYR A 278 3.38 3.78 -4.14
N PRO A 279 3.39 5.09 -4.47
CA PRO A 279 4.60 5.77 -4.93
C PRO A 279 5.69 5.84 -3.86
N GLN A 280 5.34 6.06 -2.59
CA GLN A 280 6.30 6.21 -1.49
C GLN A 280 6.76 4.85 -0.95
N ASP A 281 5.83 4.00 -0.53
CA ASP A 281 6.12 2.75 0.19
C ASP A 281 6.32 1.54 -0.75
N GLY A 282 5.89 1.62 -2.01
CA GLY A 282 5.79 0.48 -2.93
C GLY A 282 7.12 -0.23 -3.18
N MET A 283 8.21 0.53 -3.35
CA MET A 283 9.56 -0.05 -3.50
C MET A 283 10.00 -0.80 -2.23
N GLY A 284 9.70 -0.25 -1.04
CA GLY A 284 10.00 -0.92 0.22
C GLY A 284 9.24 -2.25 0.37
N HIS A 285 7.98 -2.27 -0.06
CA HIS A 285 7.16 -3.50 -0.09
C HIS A 285 7.71 -4.52 -1.07
N LEU A 286 8.18 -4.08 -2.24
CA LEU A 286 8.74 -4.96 -3.26
C LEU A 286 10.06 -5.58 -2.80
N ARG A 287 10.94 -4.80 -2.19
CA ARG A 287 12.20 -5.26 -1.59
C ARG A 287 11.98 -6.36 -0.54
N LEU A 288 10.96 -6.19 0.31
CA LEU A 288 10.57 -7.20 1.28
C LEU A 288 10.09 -8.51 0.65
N ALA A 289 9.29 -8.39 -0.43
CA ALA A 289 8.79 -9.55 -1.14
C ALA A 289 9.93 -10.28 -1.88
N LEU A 290 10.87 -9.54 -2.47
CA LEU A 290 12.06 -10.09 -3.13
C LEU A 290 12.99 -10.82 -2.15
N GLN A 291 13.18 -10.28 -0.93
CA GLN A 291 13.92 -10.96 0.15
C GLN A 291 13.30 -12.30 0.54
N ALA A 292 11.97 -12.40 0.48
CA ALA A 292 11.23 -13.59 0.89
C ALA A 292 11.17 -14.68 -0.19
N GLY A 293 11.37 -14.34 -1.48
CA GLY A 293 11.32 -15.28 -2.60
C GLY A 293 10.35 -14.88 -3.72
N SER A 294 10.25 -15.73 -4.74
CA SER A 294 9.42 -15.50 -5.94
C SER A 294 7.92 -15.51 -5.66
N GLU A 295 7.42 -16.47 -4.88
CA GLU A 295 5.99 -16.60 -4.55
C GLU A 295 5.47 -15.44 -3.69
N SER A 296 6.33 -14.83 -2.87
CA SER A 296 5.98 -13.62 -2.13
C SER A 296 5.75 -12.42 -3.06
N VAL A 297 6.55 -12.27 -4.11
CA VAL A 297 6.36 -11.20 -5.11
C VAL A 297 5.05 -11.40 -5.84
N ARG A 298 4.75 -12.63 -6.27
CA ARG A 298 3.47 -12.96 -6.93
C ARG A 298 2.27 -12.71 -6.03
N GLU A 299 2.33 -13.12 -4.77
CA GLU A 299 1.24 -12.91 -3.81
C GLU A 299 1.02 -11.41 -3.53
N LEU A 300 2.09 -10.62 -3.39
CA LEU A 300 2.01 -9.17 -3.20
C LEU A 300 1.31 -8.49 -4.37
N LEU A 301 1.78 -8.78 -5.60
CA LEU A 301 1.27 -8.17 -6.82
C LEU A 301 -0.13 -8.65 -7.17
N ARG A 302 -0.49 -9.89 -6.80
CA ARG A 302 -1.85 -10.41 -6.94
C ARG A 302 -2.83 -9.71 -5.99
N LYS A 303 -2.40 -9.42 -4.75
CA LYS A 303 -3.27 -8.78 -3.75
C LYS A 303 -3.38 -7.27 -3.92
N GLN A 304 -2.40 -6.62 -4.54
CA GLN A 304 -2.35 -5.15 -4.74
C GLN A 304 -2.68 -4.35 -3.48
N ARG A 305 -2.13 -4.79 -2.35
CA ARG A 305 -2.34 -4.21 -1.02
C ARG A 305 -1.00 -3.84 -0.39
N PRO A 306 -0.95 -2.80 0.45
CA PRO A 306 0.28 -2.42 1.12
C PRO A 306 0.72 -3.51 2.12
N VAL A 307 2.03 -3.62 2.32
CA VAL A 307 2.60 -4.55 3.30
C VAL A 307 2.68 -3.86 4.65
N HIS A 308 2.11 -4.48 5.68
CA HIS A 308 2.19 -3.99 7.04
C HIS A 308 3.21 -4.78 7.86
N ARG A 309 4.03 -4.04 8.63
CA ARG A 309 4.93 -4.59 9.64
C ARG A 309 4.44 -4.23 11.04
N ALA A 310 4.02 -5.23 11.79
CA ALA A 310 3.53 -5.05 13.15
C ALA A 310 4.69 -4.98 14.16
N ARG A 311 5.31 -3.81 14.31
CA ARG A 311 6.45 -3.59 15.22
C ARG A 311 6.18 -4.04 16.67
N PHE A 312 4.95 -3.84 17.16
CA PHE A 312 4.55 -4.28 18.49
C PHE A 312 4.59 -5.81 18.63
N ARG A 313 4.16 -6.53 17.59
CA ARG A 313 4.19 -7.99 17.56
C ARG A 313 5.62 -8.51 17.50
N GLU A 314 6.47 -7.91 16.66
CA GLU A 314 7.91 -8.24 16.60
C GLU A 314 8.59 -8.06 17.96
N ALA A 315 8.32 -6.95 18.65
CA ALA A 315 8.84 -6.68 20.00
C ALA A 315 8.29 -7.65 21.07
N LEU A 316 7.09 -8.19 20.88
CA LEU A 316 6.50 -9.17 21.77
C LEU A 316 7.12 -10.55 21.55
N MET A 317 7.29 -10.97 20.30
CA MET A 317 7.89 -12.25 19.93
C MET A 317 9.36 -12.35 20.32
N SER A 318 10.11 -11.24 20.32
CA SER A 318 11.50 -11.24 20.78
C SER A 318 11.64 -11.44 22.31
N ARG A 319 10.57 -11.17 23.08
CA ARG A 319 10.57 -11.27 24.55
C ARG A 319 9.91 -12.53 25.09
N LEU A 320 9.00 -13.14 24.33
CA LEU A 320 8.21 -14.30 24.76
C LEU A 320 8.32 -15.43 23.72
N PRO A 321 8.50 -16.70 24.12
CA PRO A 321 8.60 -17.84 23.22
C PRO A 321 7.22 -18.22 22.64
N LEU A 322 6.70 -17.37 21.75
CA LEU A 322 5.36 -17.49 21.13
C LEU A 322 5.40 -18.04 19.70
N ASP A 323 6.51 -18.65 19.29
CA ASP A 323 6.71 -19.13 17.90
C ASP A 323 5.71 -20.22 17.50
N ARG A 324 5.42 -21.15 18.42
CA ARG A 324 4.46 -22.24 18.18
C ARG A 324 3.02 -21.74 17.98
N PRO A 325 2.42 -20.96 18.90
CA PRO A 325 1.06 -20.44 18.69
C PRO A 325 1.01 -19.50 17.47
N PHE A 326 2.05 -18.70 17.25
CA PHE A 326 2.13 -17.83 16.08
C PHE A 326 2.14 -18.64 14.77
N GLY A 327 2.94 -19.70 14.68
CA GLY A 327 2.98 -20.58 13.50
C GLY A 327 1.63 -21.21 13.18
N TRP A 328 0.84 -21.58 14.20
CA TRP A 328 -0.53 -22.09 14.00
C TRP A 328 -1.47 -21.00 13.45
N MET A 329 -1.43 -19.80 14.06
CA MET A 329 -2.23 -18.65 13.59
C MET A 329 -1.86 -18.24 12.16
N LEU A 330 -0.56 -18.25 11.83
CA LEU A 330 -0.06 -17.93 10.50
C LEU A 330 -0.56 -18.93 9.44
N ARG A 331 -0.52 -20.23 9.74
CA ARG A 331 -1.10 -21.27 8.87
C ARG A 331 -2.60 -21.08 8.68
N LEU A 332 -3.33 -20.71 9.74
CA LEU A 332 -4.76 -20.42 9.68
C LEU A 332 -5.03 -19.21 8.78
N THR A 333 -4.27 -18.12 8.91
CA THR A 333 -4.39 -16.93 8.04
C THR A 333 -4.08 -17.26 6.57
N LEU A 334 -3.12 -18.14 6.31
CA LEU A 334 -2.78 -18.58 4.96
C LEU A 334 -3.86 -19.44 4.30
N ALA A 335 -4.55 -20.27 5.10
CA ALA A 335 -5.60 -21.17 4.62
C ALA A 335 -6.96 -20.47 4.51
N LEU A 336 -7.36 -19.71 5.53
CA LEU A 336 -8.68 -19.10 5.68
C LEU A 336 -8.53 -17.65 6.19
N PRO A 337 -8.19 -16.69 5.31
CA PRO A 337 -7.88 -15.31 5.73
C PRO A 337 -9.07 -14.60 6.39
N ILE A 338 -10.30 -14.88 5.93
CA ILE A 338 -11.52 -14.28 6.50
C ILE A 338 -11.78 -14.81 7.90
N VAL A 339 -11.57 -16.11 8.13
CA VAL A 339 -11.75 -16.73 9.45
C VAL A 339 -10.72 -16.20 10.44
N ALA A 340 -9.46 -16.04 10.03
CA ALA A 340 -8.42 -15.43 10.85
C ALA A 340 -8.80 -14.01 11.28
N LEU A 341 -9.32 -13.22 10.33
CA LEU A 341 -9.76 -11.85 10.59
C LEU A 341 -10.96 -11.81 11.55
N LEU A 342 -11.96 -12.66 11.37
CA LEU A 342 -13.09 -12.77 12.29
C LEU A 342 -12.63 -13.19 13.69
N LEU A 343 -11.77 -14.19 13.77
CA LEU A 343 -11.23 -14.69 15.04
C LEU A 343 -10.47 -13.58 15.79
N LYS A 344 -9.66 -12.79 15.08
CA LYS A 344 -8.96 -11.62 15.65
C LYS A 344 -9.94 -10.65 16.33
N TYR A 345 -11.03 -10.27 15.65
CA TYR A 345 -11.99 -9.33 16.22
C TYR A 345 -12.83 -9.92 17.34
N VAL A 346 -13.19 -11.21 17.26
CA VAL A 346 -13.86 -11.91 18.36
C VAL A 346 -12.96 -11.93 19.61
N LEU A 347 -11.67 -12.23 19.46
CA LEU A 347 -10.73 -12.22 20.58
C LEU A 347 -10.55 -10.83 21.19
N TRP A 348 -10.50 -9.77 20.38
CA TRP A 348 -10.48 -8.40 20.89
C TRP A 348 -11.77 -8.01 21.59
N LEU A 349 -12.92 -8.50 21.11
CA LEU A 349 -14.21 -8.29 21.77
C LEU A 349 -14.29 -9.00 23.11
N ASP A 350 -13.86 -10.26 23.17
CA ASP A 350 -13.79 -11.03 24.40
C ASP A 350 -12.82 -10.39 25.40
N ALA A 351 -11.68 -9.89 24.91
CA ALA A 351 -10.71 -9.16 25.72
C ALA A 351 -11.30 -7.88 26.32
N ALA A 352 -11.95 -7.06 25.49
CA ALA A 352 -12.59 -5.83 25.93
C ALA A 352 -13.71 -6.11 26.94
N PHE A 353 -14.53 -7.15 26.69
CA PHE A 353 -15.58 -7.58 27.61
C PHE A 353 -15.01 -8.03 28.96
N CYS A 354 -13.95 -8.83 28.96
CA CYS A 354 -13.29 -9.29 30.19
C CYS A 354 -12.63 -8.13 30.95
N LEU A 355 -12.02 -7.17 30.24
CA LEU A 355 -11.41 -5.98 30.84
C LEU A 355 -12.46 -5.12 31.54
N VAL A 356 -13.52 -4.75 30.82
CA VAL A 356 -14.63 -3.95 31.35
C VAL A 356 -15.25 -4.61 32.57
N ARG A 357 -15.43 -5.93 32.51
CA ARG A 357 -15.91 -6.70 33.65
C ARG A 357 -14.93 -6.64 34.81
N GLY A 358 -13.65 -6.92 34.58
CA GLY A 358 -12.60 -6.87 35.61
C GLY A 358 -12.52 -5.52 36.33
N VAL A 359 -12.55 -4.42 35.58
CA VAL A 359 -12.59 -3.05 36.12
C VAL A 359 -13.89 -2.78 36.88
N GLY A 360 -15.03 -3.26 36.38
CA GLY A 360 -16.32 -3.17 37.08
C GLY A 360 -16.34 -3.84 38.46
N TRP A 361 -15.47 -4.83 38.70
CA TRP A 361 -15.30 -5.45 40.02
C TRP A 361 -14.30 -4.71 40.93
N LEU A 362 -13.45 -3.84 40.38
CA LEU A 362 -12.52 -2.97 41.12
C LEU A 362 -13.21 -1.68 41.60
N LEU A 363 -14.17 -1.17 40.81
CA LEU A 363 -14.97 -0.03 41.20
C LEU A 363 -15.76 -0.34 42.48
N PRO A 364 -15.81 0.59 43.45
CA PRO A 364 -16.56 0.38 44.68
C PRO A 364 -18.03 0.15 44.32
N HIS A 365 -18.52 -1.07 44.55
CA HIS A 365 -19.96 -1.33 44.59
C HIS A 365 -20.48 -0.65 45.84
N GLU A 366 -21.09 0.53 45.67
CA GLU A 366 -21.95 1.06 46.71
C GLU A 366 -23.03 0.01 47.00
N ARG A 367 -23.23 -0.29 48.28
CA ARG A 367 -24.29 -1.20 48.73
C ARG A 367 -25.62 -0.46 48.56
N THR A 368 -26.13 -0.37 47.34
CA THR A 368 -27.45 0.20 47.09
C THR A 368 -28.53 -0.80 47.49
N ILE A 369 -29.67 -0.25 47.94
CA ILE A 369 -30.93 -0.91 48.35
C ILE A 369 -31.63 -1.54 47.12
N GLU A 370 -30.87 -1.94 46.11
CA GLU A 370 -31.34 -2.42 44.83
C GLU A 370 -31.73 -3.89 44.90
N SER A 371 -32.88 -4.22 44.32
CA SER A 371 -33.24 -5.60 44.02
C SER A 371 -32.14 -6.22 43.12
N PRO A 372 -31.43 -7.29 43.56
CA PRO A 372 -30.14 -7.72 42.99
C PRO A 372 -30.21 -8.21 41.53
N ARG A 373 -31.40 -8.41 40.97
CA ARG A 373 -31.62 -8.83 39.58
C ARG A 373 -31.60 -7.65 38.60
N VAL A 374 -32.17 -6.50 38.97
CA VAL A 374 -32.33 -5.34 38.08
C VAL A 374 -30.99 -4.64 37.86
N ALA A 375 -30.24 -4.42 38.94
CA ALA A 375 -28.87 -3.89 38.94
C ALA A 375 -27.93 -4.71 38.04
N ARG A 376 -28.02 -6.05 38.15
CA ARG A 376 -27.16 -6.99 37.44
C ARG A 376 -27.45 -7.04 35.94
N GLN A 377 -28.70 -6.89 35.52
CA GLN A 377 -29.06 -6.88 34.10
C GLN A 377 -28.63 -5.58 33.41
N PHE A 378 -28.87 -4.42 34.02
CA PHE A 378 -28.47 -3.13 33.44
C PHE A 378 -26.95 -2.94 33.42
N GLY A 379 -26.25 -3.45 34.44
CA GLY A 379 -24.78 -3.49 34.43
C GLY A 379 -24.22 -4.32 33.28
N LEU A 380 -24.85 -5.45 32.89
CA LEU A 380 -24.38 -6.26 31.76
C LEU A 380 -24.51 -5.52 30.41
N TYR A 381 -25.61 -4.80 30.18
CA TYR A 381 -25.79 -4.03 28.94
C TYR A 381 -24.83 -2.84 28.84
N GLN A 382 -24.59 -2.13 29.94
CA GLN A 382 -23.57 -1.06 29.99
C GLN A 382 -22.19 -1.60 29.67
N GLN A 383 -21.84 -2.77 30.24
CA GLN A 383 -20.56 -3.42 29.99
C GLN A 383 -20.39 -3.86 28.53
N GLN A 384 -21.46 -4.35 27.87
CA GLN A 384 -21.43 -4.72 26.46
C GLN A 384 -21.21 -3.52 25.52
N VAL A 385 -21.92 -2.41 25.79
CA VAL A 385 -21.75 -1.18 25.00
C VAL A 385 -20.34 -0.62 25.16
N LEU A 386 -19.81 -0.61 26.38
CA LEU A 386 -18.44 -0.15 26.64
C LEU A 386 -17.39 -1.07 26.01
N ALA A 387 -17.59 -2.39 26.06
CA ALA A 387 -16.70 -3.34 25.40
C ALA A 387 -16.69 -3.15 23.89
N LEU A 388 -17.86 -2.99 23.26
CA LEU A 388 -17.98 -2.74 21.83
C LEU A 388 -17.27 -1.43 21.43
N LEU A 389 -17.45 -0.36 22.21
CA LEU A 389 -16.77 0.92 22.02
C LEU A 389 -15.24 0.75 22.04
N LEU A 390 -14.71 0.02 23.03
CA LEU A 390 -13.28 -0.22 23.17
C LEU A 390 -12.71 -1.02 21.99
N VAL A 391 -13.45 -2.02 21.47
CA VAL A 391 -13.05 -2.76 20.27
C VAL A 391 -13.03 -1.83 19.06
N LEU A 392 -14.06 -1.02 18.85
CA LEU A 392 -14.12 -0.12 17.71
C LEU A 392 -12.98 0.91 17.74
N LEU A 393 -12.65 1.42 18.93
CA LEU A 393 -11.48 2.26 19.13
C LEU A 393 -10.17 1.50 18.84
N ALA A 394 -10.05 0.26 19.34
CA ALA A 394 -8.89 -0.59 19.09
C ALA A 394 -8.69 -0.83 17.60
N VAL A 395 -9.74 -1.20 16.88
CA VAL A 395 -9.73 -1.40 15.42
C VAL A 395 -9.29 -0.13 14.71
N ALA A 396 -9.85 1.03 15.07
CA ALA A 396 -9.47 2.32 14.47
C ALA A 396 -7.99 2.68 14.70
N LEU A 397 -7.43 2.34 15.85
CA LEU A 397 -6.03 2.62 16.21
C LEU A 397 -5.03 1.61 15.64
N THR A 398 -5.45 0.35 15.47
CA THR A 398 -4.55 -0.76 15.14
C THR A 398 -4.62 -1.21 13.70
N GLU A 399 -5.73 -0.97 12.98
CA GLU A 399 -5.82 -1.33 11.57
C GLU A 399 -5.02 -0.34 10.72
N PRO A 400 -3.89 -0.77 10.16
CA PRO A 400 -3.08 0.06 9.30
C PRO A 400 -3.85 0.34 8.02
N SER A 401 -3.62 1.51 7.42
CA SER A 401 -4.21 1.92 6.12
C SER A 401 -5.73 2.14 6.07
N LEU A 402 -6.48 2.03 7.18
CA LEU A 402 -7.85 2.55 7.24
C LEU A 402 -7.86 4.05 6.87
N ALA A 403 -6.97 4.82 7.49
CA ALA A 403 -6.82 6.25 7.25
C ALA A 403 -5.95 6.58 6.00
N ARG A 404 -5.64 5.63 5.12
CA ARG A 404 -4.98 5.97 3.85
C ARG A 404 -6.05 5.99 2.76
N PRO A 405 -6.17 7.07 1.97
CA PRO A 405 -7.11 7.08 0.86
C PRO A 405 -6.80 5.91 -0.07
N GLU A 406 -7.82 5.17 -0.49
CA GLU A 406 -7.64 4.17 -1.53
C GLU A 406 -7.07 4.89 -2.76
N PRO A 407 -5.87 4.52 -3.24
CA PRO A 407 -5.34 5.10 -4.46
C PRO A 407 -6.35 4.82 -5.58
N GLU A 408 -6.78 5.87 -6.27
CA GLU A 408 -7.75 5.78 -7.36
C GLU A 408 -7.35 4.60 -8.26
N LYS A 409 -8.24 3.61 -8.40
CA LYS A 409 -8.08 2.56 -9.40
C LYS A 409 -7.72 3.25 -10.71
N PRO A 410 -6.65 2.83 -11.42
CA PRO A 410 -6.24 3.49 -12.65
C PRO A 410 -7.48 3.58 -13.53
N ALA A 411 -7.92 4.82 -13.76
CA ALA A 411 -9.18 5.08 -14.42
C ALA A 411 -9.20 4.29 -15.72
N ALA A 412 -10.28 3.53 -15.95
CA ALA A 412 -10.53 2.94 -17.26
C ALA A 412 -10.28 4.01 -18.32
N PRO A 413 -9.58 3.70 -19.44
CA PRO A 413 -9.10 4.70 -20.38
C PRO A 413 -10.22 5.64 -20.76
N ARG A 414 -10.20 6.85 -20.18
CA ARG A 414 -11.20 7.88 -20.45
C ARG A 414 -10.87 8.40 -21.83
N TRP A 415 -11.71 8.05 -22.79
CA TRP A 415 -11.72 8.62 -24.13
C TRP A 415 -11.78 10.14 -24.01
N ARG A 416 -10.64 10.79 -24.21
CA ARG A 416 -10.54 12.25 -24.28
C ARG A 416 -11.06 12.64 -25.67
N ILE A 417 -12.32 13.05 -25.76
CA ILE A 417 -12.86 13.69 -26.96
C ILE A 417 -12.25 15.10 -27.02
N PRO A 418 -11.41 15.42 -28.02
CA PRO A 418 -10.66 16.65 -28.04
C PRO A 418 -11.47 17.79 -28.67
N VAL A 419 -12.63 18.18 -28.12
CA VAL A 419 -13.38 19.37 -28.63
C VAL A 419 -14.18 20.14 -27.56
N LEU A 420 -13.79 20.13 -26.29
CA LEU A 420 -14.29 21.15 -25.36
C LEU A 420 -13.14 21.89 -24.70
N SER A 421 -13.12 23.20 -24.95
CA SER A 421 -12.17 24.19 -24.43
C SER A 421 -11.70 23.86 -23.01
N ALA A 422 -10.38 23.75 -22.85
CA ALA A 422 -9.69 23.40 -21.61
C ALA A 422 -10.12 24.24 -20.40
N ALA A 423 -10.69 25.44 -20.60
CA ALA A 423 -11.20 26.31 -19.56
C ALA A 423 -12.50 25.82 -18.89
N VAL A 424 -13.35 25.06 -19.60
CA VAL A 424 -14.62 24.54 -19.04
C VAL A 424 -14.41 23.18 -18.37
N GLY A 425 -13.57 22.32 -18.96
CA GLY A 425 -13.20 21.03 -18.37
C GLY A 425 -12.41 21.15 -17.06
N ALA A 426 -11.54 22.17 -16.93
CA ALA A 426 -10.81 22.45 -15.70
C ALA A 426 -11.73 22.91 -14.56
N LYS A 427 -12.71 23.79 -14.85
CA LYS A 427 -13.70 24.25 -13.85
C LYS A 427 -14.66 23.15 -13.41
N VAL A 428 -15.03 22.22 -14.29
CA VAL A 428 -15.85 21.05 -13.93
C VAL A 428 -15.04 20.01 -13.15
N ASN A 429 -13.76 19.80 -13.47
CA ASN A 429 -12.88 18.89 -12.70
C ASN A 429 -12.49 19.42 -11.31
N GLU A 430 -12.39 20.74 -11.11
CA GLU A 430 -12.22 21.32 -9.77
C GLU A 430 -13.52 21.25 -8.95
N ALA A 431 -14.68 21.43 -9.59
CA ALA A 431 -15.98 21.35 -8.93
C ALA A 431 -16.40 19.92 -8.51
N ILE A 432 -15.75 18.89 -9.07
CA ILE A 432 -15.99 17.47 -8.75
C ILE A 432 -14.72 16.83 -8.17
N LYS A 433 -13.94 17.56 -7.37
CA LYS A 433 -13.13 16.89 -6.34
C LYS A 433 -14.08 16.58 -5.18
N PRO A 434 -14.25 15.31 -4.75
CA PRO A 434 -14.89 15.07 -3.47
C PRO A 434 -14.04 15.76 -2.41
N VAL A 435 -14.51 16.92 -1.93
CA VAL A 435 -13.85 17.75 -0.91
C VAL A 435 -13.69 16.99 0.42
N MET A 436 -14.31 15.81 0.56
CA MET A 436 -14.06 14.89 1.66
C MET A 436 -13.01 13.84 1.33
N LYS A 437 -11.81 14.01 1.90
CA LYS A 437 -10.83 12.93 2.06
C LYS A 437 -11.46 11.76 2.83
N GLU A 438 -11.23 10.51 2.43
CA GLU A 438 -11.78 9.30 3.08
C GLU A 438 -11.50 9.21 4.58
N ILE A 439 -10.37 9.78 5.03
CA ILE A 439 -10.00 9.93 6.45
C ILE A 439 -11.08 10.64 7.25
N ASN A 440 -11.73 11.64 6.64
CA ASN A 440 -12.77 12.41 7.31
C ASN A 440 -14.02 11.57 7.58
N TRP A 441 -14.37 10.64 6.69
CA TRP A 441 -15.51 9.73 6.89
C TRP A 441 -15.26 8.76 8.04
N ILE A 442 -14.05 8.23 8.14
CA ILE A 442 -13.69 7.29 9.22
C ILE A 442 -13.74 8.00 10.56
N ALA A 443 -13.17 9.20 10.66
CA ALA A 443 -13.22 9.99 11.88
C ALA A 443 -14.66 10.40 12.23
N LEU A 444 -15.47 10.76 11.23
CA LEU A 444 -16.90 11.08 11.42
C LEU A 444 -17.68 9.90 11.98
N VAL A 445 -17.51 8.71 11.40
CA VAL A 445 -18.15 7.47 11.85
C VAL A 445 -17.69 7.12 13.26
N LEU A 446 -16.40 7.26 13.56
CA LEU A 446 -15.86 7.03 14.90
C LEU A 446 -16.52 7.95 15.94
N PHE A 447 -16.57 9.27 15.68
CA PHE A 447 -17.23 10.21 16.59
C PHE A 447 -18.72 9.91 16.74
N PHE A 448 -19.40 9.56 15.65
CA PHE A 448 -20.81 9.17 15.69
C PHE A 448 -21.04 7.94 16.58
N VAL A 449 -20.21 6.90 16.44
CA VAL A 449 -20.28 5.68 17.26
C VAL A 449 -20.01 5.98 18.74
N VAL A 450 -19.00 6.79 19.04
CA VAL A 450 -18.65 7.18 20.42
C VAL A 450 -19.82 7.93 21.07
N GLN A 451 -20.35 8.94 20.38
CA GLN A 451 -21.47 9.74 20.88
C GLN A 451 -22.76 8.92 20.99
N GLY A 452 -23.04 8.06 20.01
CA GLY A 452 -24.18 7.14 20.06
C GLY A 452 -24.08 6.13 21.21
N SER A 453 -22.88 5.65 21.52
CA SER A 453 -22.66 4.75 22.67
C SER A 453 -22.90 5.47 24.01
N LEU A 454 -22.41 6.71 24.16
CA LEU A 454 -22.69 7.54 25.35
C LEU A 454 -24.19 7.80 25.50
N TYR A 455 -24.88 8.09 24.40
CA TYR A 455 -26.33 8.24 24.38
C TYR A 455 -27.06 6.97 24.86
N VAL A 456 -26.65 5.79 24.38
CA VAL A 456 -27.23 4.51 24.83
C VAL A 456 -26.94 4.24 26.30
N LEU A 457 -25.73 4.51 26.79
CA LEU A 457 -25.38 4.38 28.22
C LEU A 457 -26.29 5.28 29.09
N ASN A 458 -26.51 6.51 28.66
CA ASN A 458 -27.39 7.45 29.35
C ASN A 458 -28.87 7.00 29.34
N LEU A 459 -29.34 6.42 28.23
CA LEU A 459 -30.68 5.81 28.19
C LEU A 459 -30.80 4.59 29.11
N ILE A 460 -29.75 3.76 29.20
CA ILE A 460 -29.74 2.61 30.10
C ILE A 460 -29.82 3.11 31.55
N LYS A 461 -29.04 4.12 31.93
CA LYS A 461 -29.12 4.70 33.28
C LYS A 461 -30.46 5.36 33.57
N LEU A 462 -31.04 6.08 32.61
CA LEU A 462 -32.38 6.63 32.78
C LEU A 462 -33.44 5.52 32.97
N ARG A 463 -33.33 4.41 32.24
CA ARG A 463 -34.21 3.23 32.41
C ARG A 463 -34.01 2.54 33.76
N GLU A 464 -32.77 2.51 34.25
CA GLU A 464 -32.44 1.99 35.58
C GLU A 464 -33.15 2.80 36.67
N ILE A 465 -33.00 4.14 36.67
CA ILE A 465 -33.67 5.05 37.61
C ILE A 465 -35.21 4.93 37.51
N LYS A 466 -35.75 4.77 36.29
CA LYS A 466 -37.18 4.54 36.06
C LYS A 466 -37.72 3.30 36.75
N ARG A 467 -36.97 2.19 36.70
CA ARG A 467 -37.39 0.88 37.23
C ARG A 467 -37.15 0.70 38.72
N GLN A 468 -36.43 1.61 39.38
CA GLN A 468 -36.25 1.57 40.83
C GLN A 468 -37.60 1.82 41.54
N THR A 469 -37.89 1.03 42.57
CA THR A 469 -39.10 1.14 43.41
C THR A 469 -38.83 2.07 44.58
N VAL A 470 -38.56 3.34 44.29
CA VAL A 470 -38.23 4.40 45.26
C VAL A 470 -39.18 5.58 45.05
N SER A 471 -39.40 6.39 46.09
CA SER A 471 -40.28 7.56 46.06
C SER A 471 -39.90 8.56 44.94
N SER A 472 -40.89 9.27 44.42
CA SER A 472 -40.72 10.20 43.29
C SER A 472 -39.74 11.34 43.60
N GLU A 473 -39.66 11.80 44.86
CA GLU A 473 -38.70 12.82 45.29
C GLU A 473 -37.25 12.32 45.25
N LEU A 474 -36.99 11.10 45.71
CA LEU A 474 -35.65 10.50 45.64
C LEU A 474 -35.22 10.22 44.19
N LYS A 475 -36.16 9.86 43.30
CA LYS A 475 -35.89 9.73 41.86
C LYS A 475 -35.49 11.07 41.22
N LEU A 476 -36.07 12.18 41.67
CA LEU A 476 -35.67 13.52 41.22
C LEU A 476 -34.23 13.84 41.65
N ARG A 477 -33.87 13.59 42.92
CA ARG A 477 -32.50 13.81 43.41
C ARG A 477 -31.47 12.92 42.71
N LEU A 478 -31.81 11.68 42.40
CA LEU A 478 -30.94 10.78 41.61
C LEU A 478 -30.76 11.28 40.18
N LEU A 479 -31.81 11.86 39.58
CA LEU A 479 -31.73 12.43 38.24
C LEU A 479 -30.81 13.67 38.21
N ASP A 480 -30.88 14.50 39.25
CA ASP A 480 -30.02 15.68 39.40
C ASP A 480 -28.55 15.28 39.63
N ASN A 481 -28.28 14.19 40.37
CA ASN A 481 -26.92 13.68 40.57
C ASN A 481 -26.26 13.18 39.26
N GLU A 482 -27.05 12.62 38.35
CA GLU A 482 -26.56 12.09 37.06
C GLU A 482 -26.51 13.15 35.94
N GLU A 483 -26.80 14.42 36.24
CA GLU A 483 -26.85 15.49 35.23
C GLU A 483 -25.52 15.65 34.48
N HIS A 484 -24.40 15.54 35.18
CA HIS A 484 -23.06 15.58 34.56
C HIS A 484 -22.80 14.40 33.61
N MET A 485 -23.33 13.22 33.91
CA MET A 485 -23.22 12.05 33.02
C MET A 485 -24.11 12.23 31.78
N PHE A 486 -25.30 12.83 31.93
CA PHE A 486 -26.15 13.19 30.80
C PHE A 486 -25.50 14.23 29.88
N ASP A 487 -24.60 15.07 30.39
CA ASP A 487 -23.80 16.02 29.63
C ASP A 487 -22.44 15.47 29.13
N ALA A 488 -22.11 14.20 29.41
CA ALA A 488 -20.86 13.57 28.99
C ALA A 488 -20.60 13.66 27.48
N GLY A 489 -21.64 13.55 26.65
CA GLY A 489 -21.53 13.69 25.20
C GLY A 489 -21.01 15.06 24.75
N LEU A 490 -21.37 16.12 25.48
CA LEU A 490 -20.90 17.49 25.20
C LEU A 490 -19.42 17.63 25.53
N TYR A 491 -18.98 17.10 26.68
CA TYR A 491 -17.57 17.14 27.08
C TYR A 491 -16.68 16.35 26.12
N VAL A 492 -17.11 15.17 25.69
CA VAL A 492 -16.39 14.36 24.70
C VAL A 492 -16.36 15.05 23.33
N GLY A 493 -17.46 15.70 22.93
CA GLY A 493 -17.55 16.45 21.67
C GLY A 493 -16.54 17.61 21.62
N LEU A 494 -16.48 18.39 22.70
CA LEU A 494 -15.55 19.50 22.88
C LEU A 494 -14.10 19.03 22.92
N GLY A 495 -13.81 17.97 23.70
CA GLY A 495 -12.49 17.34 23.74
C GLY A 495 -12.01 16.86 22.36
N GLY A 496 -12.90 16.23 21.58
CA GLY A 496 -12.60 15.81 20.21
C GLY A 496 -12.25 16.98 19.28
N THR A 497 -12.87 18.14 19.49
CA THR A 497 -12.58 19.37 18.71
C THR A 497 -11.22 19.95 19.07
N VAL A 498 -10.91 20.03 20.37
CA VAL A 498 -9.60 20.48 20.86
C VAL A 498 -8.49 19.59 20.32
N LEU A 499 -8.66 18.26 20.39
CA LEU A 499 -7.70 17.32 19.79
C LEU A 499 -7.59 17.49 18.27
N GLY A 500 -8.73 17.67 17.59
CA GLY A 500 -8.77 17.90 16.14
C GLY A 500 -8.07 19.18 15.68
N LEU A 501 -7.99 20.20 16.53
CA LEU A 501 -7.28 21.45 16.26
C LEU A 501 -5.79 21.38 16.63
N ILE A 502 -5.41 20.57 17.62
CA ILE A 502 -4.01 20.45 18.10
C ILE A 502 -3.19 19.42 17.31
N LEU A 503 -3.78 18.29 16.92
CA LEU A 503 -3.09 17.21 16.19
C LEU A 503 -2.44 17.62 14.87
N PRO A 504 -3.05 18.50 14.04
CA PRO A 504 -2.40 19.02 12.83
C PRO A 504 -1.08 19.75 13.11
N THR A 505 -0.96 20.43 14.26
CA THR A 505 0.21 21.22 14.66
C THR A 505 1.45 20.35 14.87
N PHE A 506 1.27 19.07 15.23
CA PHE A 506 2.36 18.11 15.43
C PHE A 506 2.71 17.28 14.18
N ASN A 507 2.07 17.56 13.03
CA ASN A 507 2.26 16.82 11.77
C ASN A 507 2.02 15.29 11.87
N VAL A 508 1.27 14.85 12.89
CA VAL A 508 0.98 13.41 13.13
C VAL A 508 -0.19 12.93 12.28
N VAL A 509 -1.24 13.75 12.15
CA VAL A 509 -2.43 13.49 11.33
C VAL A 509 -2.94 14.84 10.80
N GLN A 510 -3.44 14.89 9.56
CA GLN A 510 -4.12 16.07 9.01
C GLN A 510 -5.65 15.86 8.95
N PRO A 511 -6.36 15.75 10.09
CA PRO A 511 -7.82 15.75 10.06
C PRO A 511 -8.31 17.09 9.50
N SER A 512 -9.37 17.06 8.69
CA SER A 512 -9.99 18.31 8.25
C SER A 512 -10.66 19.04 9.41
N LEU A 513 -10.68 20.37 9.36
CA LEU A 513 -11.46 21.21 10.28
C LEU A 513 -12.92 20.74 10.41
N MET A 514 -13.51 20.22 9.33
CA MET A 514 -14.86 19.67 9.31
C MET A 514 -15.07 18.51 10.32
N VAL A 515 -14.06 17.63 10.48
CA VAL A 515 -14.13 16.51 11.44
C VAL A 515 -14.17 17.03 12.89
N ALA A 516 -13.39 18.06 13.20
CA ALA A 516 -13.38 18.68 14.52
C ALA A 516 -14.76 19.28 14.84
N TYR A 517 -15.35 20.04 13.92
CA TYR A 517 -16.69 20.61 14.10
C TYR A 517 -17.78 19.53 14.20
N ALA A 518 -17.68 18.45 13.43
CA ALA A 518 -18.65 17.36 13.47
C ALA A 518 -18.67 16.63 14.83
N SER A 519 -17.52 16.50 15.51
CA SER A 519 -17.44 15.92 16.87
C SER A 519 -18.31 16.68 17.87
N THR A 520 -18.21 18.02 17.88
CA THR A 520 -19.05 18.86 18.76
C THR A 520 -20.52 18.82 18.35
N LEU A 521 -20.80 18.87 17.04
CA LEU A 521 -22.18 18.80 16.54
C LEU A 521 -22.89 17.53 16.98
N PHE A 522 -22.25 16.36 16.86
CA PHE A 522 -22.82 15.11 17.34
C PHE A 522 -23.03 15.11 18.86
N GLY A 523 -22.07 15.63 19.63
CA GLY A 523 -22.23 15.78 21.08
C GLY A 523 -23.46 16.60 21.46
N ILE A 524 -23.63 17.77 20.84
CA ILE A 524 -24.80 18.64 21.06
C ILE A 524 -26.09 17.91 20.66
N LEU A 525 -26.12 17.26 19.49
CA LEU A 525 -27.30 16.61 18.95
C LEU A 525 -27.78 15.47 19.86
N PHE A 526 -26.89 14.56 20.25
CA PHE A 526 -27.24 13.41 21.09
C PHE A 526 -27.64 13.82 22.52
N VAL A 527 -26.95 14.79 23.13
CA VAL A 527 -27.33 15.31 24.46
C VAL A 527 -28.67 16.04 24.40
N SER A 528 -28.91 16.84 23.37
CA SER A 528 -30.19 17.54 23.18
C SER A 528 -31.34 16.56 23.00
N LEU A 529 -31.15 15.53 22.17
CA LEU A 529 -32.14 14.46 21.96
C LEU A 529 -32.44 13.69 23.25
N LEU A 530 -31.41 13.40 24.06
CA LEU A 530 -31.57 12.76 25.37
C LEU A 530 -32.37 13.65 26.32
N LYS A 531 -31.95 14.91 26.50
CA LYS A 531 -32.56 15.83 27.47
C LYS A 531 -33.99 16.19 27.09
N ILE A 532 -34.25 16.53 25.83
CA ILE A 532 -35.57 16.98 25.35
C ILE A 532 -36.56 15.82 25.29
N CYS A 533 -36.18 14.69 24.68
CA CYS A 533 -37.14 13.62 24.40
C CYS A 533 -37.29 12.62 25.56
N HIS A 534 -36.26 12.43 26.40
CA HIS A 534 -36.28 11.36 27.41
C HIS A 534 -36.25 11.87 28.84
N VAL A 535 -35.33 12.80 29.17
CA VAL A 535 -35.15 13.29 30.55
C VAL A 535 -36.26 14.26 30.94
N ARG A 536 -36.56 15.28 30.11
CA ARG A 536 -37.54 16.32 30.42
C ARG A 536 -38.97 15.79 30.63
N PRO A 537 -39.51 14.90 29.77
CA PRO A 537 -40.85 14.34 30.00
C PRO A 537 -40.90 13.51 31.27
N TYR A 538 -39.83 12.78 31.59
CA TYR A 538 -39.76 11.97 32.81
C TYR A 538 -39.66 12.83 34.07
N ARG A 539 -38.82 13.87 34.07
CA ARG A 539 -38.73 14.84 35.16
C ARG A 539 -40.09 15.51 35.41
N ARG A 540 -40.81 15.88 34.34
CA ARG A 540 -42.15 16.48 34.45
C ARG A 540 -43.16 15.51 35.06
N ALA A 541 -43.15 14.23 34.67
CA ALA A 541 -44.02 13.21 35.25
C ALA A 541 -43.74 13.03 36.76
N LEU A 542 -42.47 12.92 37.15
CA LEU A 542 -42.08 12.77 38.56
C LEU A 542 -42.45 13.98 39.42
N ILE A 543 -42.35 15.20 38.89
CA ILE A 543 -42.77 16.42 39.60
C ILE A 543 -44.28 16.37 39.86
N LEU A 544 -45.08 16.05 38.85
CA LEU A 544 -46.54 15.93 38.98
C LEU A 544 -46.93 14.86 40.01
N ASP A 545 -46.31 13.69 39.96
CA ASP A 545 -46.54 12.61 40.92
C ASP A 545 -46.13 13.01 42.34
N SER A 546 -45.03 13.75 42.51
CA SER A 546 -44.58 14.23 43.83
C SER A 546 -45.50 15.28 44.44
N THR A 547 -46.09 16.14 43.60
CA THR A 547 -47.06 17.16 44.03
C THR A 547 -48.44 16.58 44.34
N LEU A 548 -48.83 15.49 43.65
CA LEU A 548 -50.10 14.80 43.89
C LEU A 548 -50.03 13.84 45.09
N GLY A 549 -48.86 13.27 45.39
CA GLY A 549 -48.65 12.38 46.54
C GLY A 549 -48.50 13.09 47.90
N ASN A 550 -48.41 14.42 47.90
CA ASN A 550 -48.34 15.27 49.11
C ASN A 550 -49.68 15.99 49.41
N LEU A 551 -50.73 15.70 48.64
CA LEU A 551 -52.13 16.03 48.92
C LEU A 551 -52.82 14.77 49.43
#